data_AF-A0A955YLD0-F1
#
_entry.id   AF-A0A955YLD0-F1
#
_cell.length_a   1.000
_cell.length_b   1.000
_cell.length_c   1.000
_cell.angle_alpha   90.00
_cell.angle_beta   90.00
_cell.angle_gamma   90.00
#
_symmetry.space_group_name_H-M   'P 1'
#
loop_
_entity.id
_entity.type
_entity.pdbx_description
1 polymer ?
#
loop_
_entity_poly.entity_id
_entity_poly.type
_entity_poly.pdbx_seq_one_letter_code
_entity_poly.pdbx_strand_id
1 'polypeptide(L)'
;MHTQVEHIGRTLGLVSRREVSVLNTSQPDAYAPRLDVAWFLPLDAKKRAALTSVGAKVPLFDGSLIIAGWEIEGSDAPTRAMQADLANIRVSGAPYGFLALRGDTRDNLYARARNMARAQRHAFGTHDVLVLDTAWIEPLSRTAWSAVHQPLPAARGLDKKASGGETEWAKDVRKTLRSRGEAAGFDVWFDFKTRVPPKAPRTVSAIDVVWTLPMPRGLASLAADVVARATDPHDEPHVPKRFHHLPVVAFEVENNAAKHAHGALLNLASHALAGVFVGGDAAAVRAARAAHDTYRDTYPLARVSVSADFVRQATKLSSP
;
A
#
# COMPACT_ATOMS: atom_id res chain seq x y z
N MET A 1 25.57 -3.40 -8.72
CA MET A 1 24.42 -2.68 -8.14
C MET A 1 23.20 -3.57 -7.89
N HIS A 2 22.63 -4.27 -8.87
CA HIS A 2 21.41 -5.10 -8.63
C HIS A 2 21.62 -6.13 -7.49
N THR A 3 22.76 -6.83 -7.49
CA THR A 3 23.12 -7.79 -6.43
C THR A 3 23.24 -7.14 -5.04
N GLN A 4 23.67 -5.88 -4.96
CA GLN A 4 23.75 -5.14 -3.69
C GLN A 4 22.36 -4.77 -3.19
N VAL A 5 21.45 -4.37 -4.09
CA VAL A 5 20.04 -4.11 -3.75
C VAL A 5 19.33 -5.40 -3.30
N GLU A 6 19.58 -6.53 -3.97
CA GLU A 6 19.10 -7.83 -3.50
C GLU A 6 19.66 -8.17 -2.12
N HIS A 7 20.94 -7.90 -1.88
CA HIS A 7 21.58 -8.13 -0.60
C HIS A 7 20.91 -7.32 0.51
N ILE A 8 20.65 -6.02 0.30
CA ILE A 8 19.90 -5.17 1.24
C ILE A 8 18.56 -5.83 1.57
N GLY A 9 17.76 -6.20 0.56
CA GLY A 9 16.47 -6.87 0.78
C GLY A 9 16.58 -8.15 1.62
N ARG A 10 17.59 -8.99 1.35
CA ARG A 10 17.84 -10.21 2.14
C ARG A 10 18.24 -9.93 3.58
N THR A 11 19.05 -8.89 3.83
CA THR A 11 19.40 -8.50 5.23
C THR A 11 18.19 -8.01 6.02
N LEU A 12 17.18 -7.47 5.33
CA LEU A 12 15.89 -7.09 5.91
C LEU A 12 14.97 -8.30 6.16
N GLY A 13 15.38 -9.52 5.80
CA GLY A 13 14.54 -10.72 5.88
C GLY A 13 13.51 -10.83 4.75
N LEU A 14 13.66 -10.07 3.66
CA LEU A 14 12.78 -10.10 2.50
C LEU A 14 13.34 -11.03 1.42
N VAL A 15 12.44 -11.61 0.62
CA VAL A 15 12.81 -12.32 -0.61
C VAL A 15 13.09 -11.29 -1.69
N SER A 16 14.23 -11.37 -2.37
CA SER A 16 14.59 -10.43 -3.45
C SER A 16 14.63 -11.17 -4.78
N ARG A 17 14.12 -10.54 -5.84
CA ARG A 17 14.18 -11.04 -7.22
C ARG A 17 14.56 -9.92 -8.17
N ARG A 18 15.26 -10.26 -9.25
CA ARG A 18 15.60 -9.34 -10.34
C ARG A 18 14.61 -9.47 -11.49
N GLU A 19 14.52 -8.43 -12.30
CA GLU A 19 13.81 -8.44 -13.58
C GLU A 19 12.35 -8.89 -13.46
N VAL A 20 11.65 -8.35 -12.45
CA VAL A 20 10.30 -8.77 -12.12
C VAL A 20 9.32 -8.06 -13.03
N SER A 21 8.67 -8.81 -13.91
CA SER A 21 7.52 -8.31 -14.67
C SER A 21 6.28 -8.32 -13.79
N VAL A 22 5.73 -7.14 -13.58
CA VAL A 22 4.64 -6.87 -12.64
C VAL A 22 3.38 -6.51 -13.42
N LEU A 23 2.82 -7.46 -14.17
CA LEU A 23 1.40 -7.44 -14.55
C LEU A 23 0.95 -8.78 -15.15
N ASN A 24 -0.29 -9.12 -14.83
CA ASN A 24 -1.18 -9.92 -15.65
C ASN A 24 -2.31 -8.96 -16.05
N THR A 25 -2.05 -8.10 -17.03
CA THR A 25 -3.11 -7.23 -17.59
C THR A 25 -4.15 -8.13 -18.23
N SER A 26 -5.43 -7.78 -18.11
CA SER A 26 -6.50 -8.39 -18.92
C SER A 26 -6.33 -8.17 -20.43
N GLN A 27 -5.32 -7.37 -20.83
CA GLN A 27 -4.90 -7.14 -22.20
C GLN A 27 -3.57 -7.86 -22.45
N PRO A 28 -3.55 -8.93 -23.27
CA PRO A 28 -2.34 -9.72 -23.56
C PRO A 28 -1.19 -8.91 -24.17
N ASP A 29 -1.50 -7.82 -24.87
CA ASP A 29 -0.52 -7.01 -25.61
C ASP A 29 -0.15 -5.70 -24.90
N ALA A 30 -0.68 -5.47 -23.70
CA ALA A 30 -0.33 -4.28 -22.94
C ALA A 30 1.10 -4.36 -22.41
N TYR A 31 1.75 -3.20 -22.30
CA TYR A 31 3.08 -3.09 -21.70
C TYR A 31 3.10 -3.72 -20.31
N ALA A 32 3.94 -4.74 -20.13
CA ALA A 32 4.20 -5.38 -18.84
C ALA A 32 5.33 -4.60 -18.13
N PRO A 33 5.03 -3.86 -17.06
CA PRO A 33 6.01 -3.12 -16.30
C PRO A 33 7.04 -4.08 -15.74
N ARG A 34 8.31 -3.72 -15.81
CA ARG A 34 9.41 -4.58 -15.38
C ARG A 34 10.31 -3.80 -14.45
N LEU A 35 10.41 -4.29 -13.21
CA LEU A 35 11.28 -3.73 -12.20
C LEU A 35 12.66 -4.40 -12.26
N ASP A 36 13.72 -3.62 -12.16
CA ASP A 36 15.10 -4.14 -12.04
C ASP A 36 15.25 -5.08 -10.84
N VAL A 37 14.72 -4.67 -9.68
CA VAL A 37 14.68 -5.49 -8.46
C VAL A 37 13.33 -5.30 -7.75
N ALA A 38 12.77 -6.38 -7.24
CA ALA A 38 11.62 -6.32 -6.35
C ALA A 38 11.87 -7.12 -5.07
N TRP A 39 11.35 -6.59 -3.95
CA TRP A 39 11.39 -7.24 -2.65
C TRP A 39 10.01 -7.74 -2.26
N PHE A 40 9.97 -8.92 -1.65
CA PHE A 40 8.75 -9.62 -1.32
C PHE A 40 8.73 -10.08 0.14
N LEU A 41 7.54 -10.06 0.72
CA LEU A 41 7.25 -10.65 2.02
C LEU A 41 6.42 -11.93 1.83
N PRO A 42 6.99 -13.11 2.11
CA PRO A 42 6.23 -14.35 2.07
C PRO A 42 5.07 -14.32 3.07
N LEU A 43 3.89 -14.73 2.62
CA LEU A 43 2.78 -14.99 3.52
C LEU A 43 2.76 -16.47 3.90
N ASP A 44 2.34 -16.77 5.13
CA ASP A 44 2.00 -18.14 5.50
C ASP A 44 0.61 -18.51 4.94
N ALA A 45 0.27 -19.80 4.99
CA ALA A 45 -1.00 -20.30 4.49
C ALA A 45 -2.22 -19.71 5.23
N LYS A 46 -2.07 -19.41 6.53
CA LYS A 46 -3.13 -18.87 7.38
C LYS A 46 -3.51 -17.45 6.95
N LYS A 47 -2.52 -16.59 6.72
CA LYS A 47 -2.70 -15.23 6.20
C LYS A 47 -3.34 -15.23 4.82
N ARG A 48 -2.86 -16.10 3.91
CA ARG A 48 -3.46 -16.22 2.57
C ARG A 48 -4.92 -16.67 2.65
N ALA A 49 -5.23 -17.70 3.44
CA ALA A 49 -6.59 -18.17 3.61
C ALA A 49 -7.52 -17.08 4.19
N ALA A 50 -7.03 -16.31 5.16
CA ALA A 50 -7.79 -15.20 5.74
C ALA A 50 -8.12 -14.11 4.71
N LEU A 51 -7.15 -13.70 3.88
CA LEU A 51 -7.36 -12.73 2.79
C LEU A 51 -8.41 -13.24 1.79
N THR A 52 -8.32 -14.51 1.38
CA THR A 52 -9.32 -15.15 0.52
C THR A 52 -10.70 -15.16 1.17
N SER A 53 -10.78 -15.48 2.48
CA SER A 53 -12.05 -15.59 3.23
C SER A 53 -12.84 -14.30 3.34
N VAL A 54 -12.18 -13.14 3.18
CA VAL A 54 -12.82 -11.82 3.17
C VAL A 54 -12.95 -11.25 1.76
N GLY A 55 -12.59 -12.03 0.73
CA GLY A 55 -12.67 -11.61 -0.67
C GLY A 55 -11.65 -10.54 -1.06
N ALA A 56 -10.54 -10.43 -0.35
CA ALA A 56 -9.50 -9.45 -0.66
C ALA A 56 -8.76 -9.83 -1.95
N LYS A 57 -8.73 -8.93 -2.94
CA LYS A 57 -8.02 -9.12 -4.21
C LYS A 57 -6.57 -8.65 -4.13
N VAL A 58 -5.81 -9.23 -3.21
CA VAL A 58 -4.40 -8.88 -3.01
C VAL A 58 -3.54 -9.57 -4.10
N PRO A 59 -2.73 -8.82 -4.88
CA PRO A 59 -1.82 -9.44 -5.83
C PRO A 59 -0.70 -10.19 -5.09
N LEU A 60 -0.61 -11.50 -5.32
CA LEU A 60 0.44 -12.35 -4.75
C LEU A 60 1.36 -12.86 -5.85
N PHE A 61 2.67 -12.82 -5.59
CA PHE A 61 3.72 -13.39 -6.44
C PHE A 61 4.29 -14.61 -5.72
N ASP A 62 3.98 -15.80 -6.23
CA ASP A 62 4.32 -17.09 -5.59
C ASP A 62 3.99 -17.11 -4.08
N GLY A 63 2.78 -16.64 -3.75
CA GLY A 63 2.30 -16.59 -2.37
C GLY A 63 2.93 -15.50 -1.49
N SER A 64 3.65 -14.55 -2.08
CA SER A 64 4.30 -13.42 -1.40
C SER A 64 3.72 -12.07 -1.82
N LEU A 65 3.74 -11.10 -0.90
CA LEU A 65 3.39 -9.70 -1.21
C LEU A 65 4.60 -8.99 -1.80
N ILE A 66 4.39 -8.18 -2.84
CA ILE A 66 5.40 -7.20 -3.25
C ILE A 66 5.44 -6.06 -2.21
N ILE A 67 6.64 -5.75 -1.74
CA ILE A 67 6.91 -4.76 -0.69
C ILE A 67 7.61 -3.54 -1.26
N ALA A 68 8.65 -3.77 -2.07
CA ALA A 68 9.38 -2.68 -2.68
C ALA A 68 9.66 -2.97 -4.15
N GLY A 69 9.57 -1.93 -4.97
CA GLY A 69 10.02 -1.93 -6.35
C GLY A 69 11.20 -0.98 -6.53
N TRP A 70 12.23 -1.46 -7.22
CA TRP A 70 13.46 -0.74 -7.51
C TRP A 70 13.65 -0.62 -9.01
N GLU A 71 13.98 0.59 -9.45
CA GLU A 71 14.57 0.88 -10.75
C GLU A 71 15.94 1.53 -10.52
N ILE A 72 16.92 1.11 -11.31
CA ILE A 72 18.33 1.37 -11.09
C ILE A 72 18.96 1.81 -12.41
N GLU A 73 19.09 3.12 -12.57
CA GLU A 73 19.64 3.73 -13.75
C GLU A 73 21.14 4.04 -13.55
N GLY A 74 21.99 3.24 -14.20
CA GLY A 74 23.45 3.39 -14.16
C GLY A 74 24.02 4.35 -15.20
N SER A 75 23.18 4.98 -16.03
CA SER A 75 23.58 5.87 -17.12
C SER A 75 22.93 7.26 -17.01
N ASP A 76 23.30 8.16 -17.91
CA ASP A 76 22.70 9.49 -18.00
C ASP A 76 21.33 9.39 -18.69
N ALA A 77 20.31 8.95 -17.94
CA ALA A 77 18.98 8.71 -18.50
C ALA A 77 18.29 9.99 -18.98
N PRO A 78 17.63 9.94 -20.15
CA PRO A 78 16.73 11.01 -20.55
C PRO A 78 15.50 11.05 -19.63
N THR A 79 14.84 12.21 -19.56
CA THR A 79 13.61 12.40 -18.76
C THR A 79 12.53 11.37 -19.05
N ARG A 80 12.41 10.93 -20.31
CA ARG A 80 11.43 9.90 -20.72
C ARG A 80 11.71 8.54 -20.11
N ALA A 81 12.98 8.16 -19.95
CA ALA A 81 13.35 6.90 -19.31
C ALA A 81 12.98 6.94 -17.82
N MET A 82 13.39 8.00 -17.10
CA MET A 82 12.99 8.19 -15.70
C MET A 82 11.46 8.23 -15.49
N GLN A 83 10.71 8.75 -16.47
CA GLN A 83 9.24 8.74 -16.41
C GLN A 83 8.69 7.32 -16.53
N ALA A 84 9.29 6.48 -17.38
CA ALA A 84 8.94 5.08 -17.52
C ALA A 84 9.28 4.30 -16.23
N ASP A 85 10.45 4.54 -15.63
CA ASP A 85 10.86 3.88 -14.38
C ASP A 85 9.91 4.22 -13.22
N LEU A 86 9.58 5.49 -13.05
CA LEU A 86 8.59 5.91 -12.07
C LEU A 86 7.21 5.33 -12.35
N ALA A 87 6.83 5.22 -13.64
CA ALA A 87 5.59 4.57 -14.02
C ALA A 87 5.63 3.09 -13.62
N ASN A 88 6.70 2.35 -13.92
CA ASN A 88 6.89 0.95 -13.56
C ASN A 88 6.74 0.69 -12.07
N ILE A 89 7.48 1.45 -11.25
CA ILE A 89 7.39 1.38 -9.79
C ILE A 89 5.94 1.58 -9.35
N ARG A 90 5.26 2.57 -9.89
CA ARG A 90 3.87 2.87 -9.54
C ARG A 90 2.90 1.75 -9.92
N VAL A 91 2.92 1.31 -11.17
CA VAL A 91 1.96 0.33 -11.68
C VAL A 91 2.22 -1.08 -11.12
N SER A 92 3.44 -1.36 -10.66
CA SER A 92 3.79 -2.60 -9.97
C SER A 92 2.91 -2.88 -8.75
N GLY A 93 2.34 -1.83 -8.14
CA GLY A 93 1.62 -1.93 -6.89
C GLY A 93 2.52 -2.12 -5.67
N ALA A 94 3.84 -2.01 -5.82
CA ALA A 94 4.75 -1.96 -4.69
C ALA A 94 4.42 -0.73 -3.81
N PRO A 95 4.17 -0.94 -2.50
CA PRO A 95 3.85 0.16 -1.59
C PRO A 95 5.04 1.09 -1.34
N TYR A 96 6.27 0.59 -1.55
CA TYR A 96 7.50 1.36 -1.41
C TYR A 96 8.28 1.37 -2.73
N GLY A 97 8.60 2.56 -3.22
CA GLY A 97 9.36 2.73 -4.46
C GLY A 97 10.77 3.23 -4.19
N PHE A 98 11.74 2.76 -4.97
CA PHE A 98 13.11 3.26 -4.97
C PHE A 98 13.56 3.49 -6.41
N LEU A 99 14.03 4.71 -6.70
CA LEU A 99 14.63 5.06 -7.98
C LEU A 99 16.08 5.46 -7.73
N ALA A 100 17.01 4.59 -8.08
CA ALA A 100 18.43 4.86 -7.99
C ALA A 100 18.95 5.41 -9.32
N LEU A 101 19.64 6.54 -9.28
CA LEU A 101 20.16 7.21 -10.48
C LEU A 101 21.65 7.47 -10.37
N ARG A 102 22.34 7.39 -11.49
CA ARG A 102 23.70 7.90 -11.61
C ARG A 102 23.69 9.43 -11.54
N GLY A 103 24.70 9.98 -10.87
CA GLY A 103 24.86 11.41 -10.65
C GLY A 103 24.82 11.72 -9.17
N ASP A 104 25.69 12.64 -8.73
CA ASP A 104 25.67 13.09 -7.34
C ASP A 104 24.38 13.88 -7.03
N THR A 105 24.13 14.20 -5.77
CA THR A 105 22.94 14.97 -5.37
C THR A 105 22.92 16.42 -5.85
N ARG A 106 23.99 16.89 -6.49
CA ARG A 106 24.12 18.20 -7.13
C ARG A 106 23.91 18.10 -8.64
N ASP A 107 23.81 16.90 -9.19
CA ASP A 107 23.50 16.65 -10.58
C ASP A 107 22.06 17.05 -10.92
N ASN A 108 21.89 17.63 -12.10
CA ASN A 108 20.60 17.94 -12.69
C ASN A 108 19.72 16.69 -12.86
N LEU A 109 20.30 15.49 -13.04
CA LEU A 109 19.55 14.24 -13.15
C LEU A 109 18.81 13.91 -11.84
N TYR A 110 19.53 13.93 -10.72
CA TYR A 110 18.96 13.68 -9.40
C TYR A 110 17.84 14.68 -9.06
N ALA A 111 18.08 15.98 -9.30
CA ALA A 111 17.09 17.03 -9.09
C ALA A 111 15.84 16.84 -9.98
N ARG A 112 16.02 16.42 -11.24
CA ARG A 112 14.91 16.19 -12.18
C ARG A 112 14.02 15.03 -11.73
N ALA A 113 14.62 13.90 -11.35
CA ALA A 113 13.87 12.76 -10.88
C ALA A 113 13.10 13.04 -9.60
N ARG A 114 13.71 13.76 -8.64
CA ARG A 114 13.01 14.21 -7.43
C ARG A 114 11.81 15.08 -7.76
N ASN A 115 11.96 16.04 -8.68
CA ASN A 115 10.85 16.88 -9.12
C ASN A 115 9.72 16.06 -9.76
N MET A 116 10.07 15.04 -10.56
CA MET A 116 9.09 14.14 -11.16
C MET A 116 8.37 13.26 -10.14
N ALA A 117 9.09 12.64 -9.21
CA ALA A 117 8.52 11.85 -8.13
C ALA A 117 7.57 12.71 -7.27
N ARG A 118 7.97 13.96 -6.96
CA ARG A 118 7.13 14.94 -6.26
C ARG A 118 5.88 15.33 -7.04
N ALA A 119 6.01 15.58 -8.35
CA ALA A 119 4.88 15.89 -9.21
C ALA A 119 3.89 14.72 -9.30
N GLN A 120 4.39 13.48 -9.43
CA GLN A 120 3.54 12.29 -9.41
C GLN A 120 2.84 12.10 -8.07
N ARG A 121 3.54 12.29 -6.94
CA ARG A 121 2.93 12.25 -5.59
C ARG A 121 1.83 13.30 -5.46
N HIS A 122 2.06 14.52 -5.95
CA HIS A 122 1.06 15.59 -5.92
C HIS A 122 -0.18 15.26 -6.76
N ALA A 123 0.03 14.81 -8.01
CA ALA A 123 -1.05 14.52 -8.94
C ALA A 123 -1.87 13.28 -8.54
N PHE A 124 -1.19 12.26 -7.99
CA PHE A 124 -1.76 10.92 -7.90
C PHE A 124 -1.71 10.28 -6.50
N GLY A 125 -1.25 11.00 -5.47
CA GLY A 125 -1.36 10.57 -4.07
C GLY A 125 -0.20 9.71 -3.54
N THR A 126 -0.55 8.70 -2.75
CA THR A 126 0.26 8.04 -1.68
C THR A 126 1.44 7.18 -2.12
N HIS A 127 1.82 7.16 -3.40
CA HIS A 127 3.01 6.41 -3.82
C HIS A 127 4.27 7.20 -3.46
N ASP A 128 5.03 6.68 -2.50
CA ASP A 128 6.31 7.24 -2.11
C ASP A 128 7.42 6.51 -2.86
N VAL A 129 7.99 7.19 -3.85
CA VAL A 129 9.27 6.79 -4.45
C VAL A 129 10.37 7.60 -3.78
N LEU A 130 11.34 6.90 -3.19
CA LEU A 130 12.59 7.47 -2.72
C LEU A 130 13.57 7.53 -3.88
N VAL A 131 14.06 8.73 -4.19
CA VAL A 131 15.12 8.92 -5.18
C VAL A 131 16.46 8.89 -4.46
N LEU A 132 17.42 8.12 -4.96
CA LEU A 132 18.76 8.00 -4.38
C LEU A 132 19.85 8.02 -5.46
N ASP A 133 21.05 8.43 -5.06
CA ASP A 133 22.25 8.27 -5.89
C ASP A 133 22.72 6.80 -5.82
N THR A 134 23.01 6.23 -6.99
CA THR A 134 23.57 4.88 -7.14
C THR A 134 24.85 4.65 -6.33
N ALA A 135 25.67 5.69 -6.11
CA ALA A 135 26.87 5.63 -5.27
C ALA A 135 26.56 5.28 -3.81
N TRP A 136 25.31 5.47 -3.36
CA TRP A 136 24.89 5.12 -2.00
C TRP A 136 24.59 3.64 -1.83
N ILE A 137 24.27 2.92 -2.91
CA ILE A 137 23.86 1.51 -2.85
C ILE A 137 24.96 0.66 -2.22
N GLU A 138 26.22 0.90 -2.57
CA GLU A 138 27.33 0.12 -2.01
C GLU A 138 27.47 0.32 -0.49
N PRO A 139 27.60 1.55 0.05
CA PRO A 139 27.56 1.79 1.48
C PRO A 139 26.32 1.22 2.17
N LEU A 140 25.12 1.43 1.61
CA LEU A 140 23.86 0.92 2.18
C LEU A 140 23.85 -0.61 2.23
N SER A 141 24.47 -1.29 1.26
CA SER A 141 24.57 -2.76 1.24
C SER A 141 25.54 -3.32 2.27
N ARG A 142 26.47 -2.51 2.80
CA ARG A 142 27.39 -2.91 3.88
C ARG A 142 26.78 -2.68 5.27
N THR A 143 25.71 -1.91 5.37
CA THR A 143 24.99 -1.67 6.63
C THR A 143 24.22 -2.93 7.05
N ALA A 144 24.36 -3.31 8.31
CA ALA A 144 23.57 -4.38 8.90
C ALA A 144 22.16 -3.88 9.23
N TRP A 145 21.22 -4.09 8.32
CA TRP A 145 19.81 -3.74 8.54
C TRP A 145 19.12 -4.77 9.43
N SER A 146 18.25 -4.30 10.33
CA SER A 146 17.52 -5.19 11.22
C SER A 146 16.31 -5.83 10.52
N ALA A 147 16.34 -7.16 10.37
CA ALA A 147 15.18 -7.97 9.97
C ALA A 147 14.10 -8.09 11.07
N VAL A 148 14.35 -7.55 12.27
CA VAL A 148 13.40 -7.62 13.38
C VAL A 148 12.20 -6.74 13.08
N HIS A 149 11.02 -7.33 13.09
CA HIS A 149 9.76 -6.63 12.88
C HIS A 149 9.51 -5.65 14.03
N GLN A 150 9.09 -4.43 13.69
CA GLN A 150 8.67 -3.46 14.69
C GLN A 150 7.29 -3.83 15.20
N PRO A 151 7.09 -3.99 16.53
CA PRO A 151 5.75 -4.12 17.08
C PRO A 151 4.94 -2.88 16.70
N LEU A 152 3.76 -3.11 16.11
CA LEU A 152 2.87 -2.00 15.83
C LEU A 152 2.21 -1.52 17.11
N PRO A 153 1.91 -0.21 17.24
CA PRO A 153 1.11 0.26 18.35
C PRO A 153 -0.19 -0.54 18.42
N ALA A 154 -0.62 -0.91 19.63
CA ALA A 154 -1.87 -1.63 19.82
C ALA A 154 -3.03 -0.93 19.10
N ALA A 155 -3.93 -1.73 18.53
CA ALA A 155 -5.13 -1.30 17.82
C ALA A 155 -5.81 -0.14 18.57
N ARG A 156 -5.79 1.05 17.97
CA ARG A 156 -6.52 2.21 18.51
C ARG A 156 -7.94 2.17 17.94
N GLY A 157 -8.96 2.46 18.74
CA GLY A 157 -10.23 2.99 18.23
C GLY A 157 -11.51 2.27 18.58
N LEU A 158 -11.52 0.98 18.95
CA LEU A 158 -12.79 0.29 19.28
C LEU A 158 -13.54 0.95 20.45
N ASP A 159 -12.82 1.49 21.43
CA ASP A 159 -13.41 2.11 22.64
C ASP A 159 -13.67 3.61 22.49
N LYS A 160 -13.25 4.24 21.39
CA LYS A 160 -13.69 5.62 21.14
C LYS A 160 -15.15 5.56 20.75
N LYS A 161 -16.01 6.28 21.48
CA LYS A 161 -17.42 6.43 21.13
C LYS A 161 -17.53 6.63 19.64
N ALA A 162 -18.07 5.62 18.96
CA ALA A 162 -18.47 5.69 17.58
C ALA A 162 -19.07 7.07 17.29
N SER A 163 -18.66 7.72 16.21
CA SER A 163 -19.33 8.93 15.76
C SER A 163 -20.84 8.66 15.71
N GLY A 164 -21.64 9.51 16.36
CA GLY A 164 -23.05 9.26 16.69
C GLY A 164 -23.93 8.91 15.49
N GLY A 165 -23.96 7.63 15.13
CA GLY A 165 -24.58 7.08 13.92
C GLY A 165 -24.16 5.65 13.58
N GLU A 166 -23.10 5.10 14.20
CA GLU A 166 -22.69 3.71 13.97
C GLU A 166 -23.70 2.71 14.56
N THR A 167 -24.29 1.89 13.70
CA THR A 167 -25.23 0.82 14.07
C THR A 167 -24.53 -0.35 14.76
N GLU A 168 -25.25 -1.10 15.62
CA GLU A 168 -24.72 -2.32 16.27
C GLU A 168 -24.16 -3.34 15.26
N TRP A 169 -24.82 -3.49 14.09
CA TRP A 169 -24.31 -4.33 13.01
C TRP A 169 -22.88 -3.94 12.58
N ALA A 170 -22.59 -2.65 12.42
CA ALA A 170 -21.28 -2.18 11.98
C ALA A 170 -20.21 -2.49 13.03
N LYS A 171 -20.54 -2.35 14.32
CA LYS A 171 -19.67 -2.74 15.44
C LYS A 171 -19.37 -4.25 15.43
N ASP A 172 -20.39 -5.08 15.21
CA ASP A 172 -20.25 -6.54 15.15
C ASP A 172 -19.41 -6.99 13.94
N VAL A 173 -19.59 -6.36 12.79
CA VAL A 173 -18.76 -6.60 11.61
C VAL A 173 -17.32 -6.21 11.87
N ARG A 174 -17.06 -5.02 12.42
CA ARG A 174 -15.72 -4.56 12.81
C ARG A 174 -15.05 -5.51 13.80
N LYS A 175 -15.78 -6.01 14.81
CA LYS A 175 -15.31 -7.03 15.75
C LYS A 175 -14.99 -8.36 15.07
N THR A 176 -15.83 -8.78 14.12
CA THR A 176 -15.62 -10.01 13.34
C THR A 176 -14.38 -9.89 12.46
N LEU A 177 -14.21 -8.76 11.75
CA LEU A 177 -13.03 -8.49 10.93
C LEU A 177 -11.76 -8.47 11.77
N ARG A 178 -11.82 -7.89 12.98
CA ARG A 178 -10.72 -7.93 13.94
C ARG A 178 -10.35 -9.35 14.34
N SER A 179 -11.34 -10.11 14.81
CA SER A 179 -11.12 -11.49 15.26
C SER A 179 -10.50 -12.34 14.15
N ARG A 180 -10.98 -12.20 12.90
CA ARG A 180 -10.41 -12.90 11.74
C ARG A 180 -8.97 -12.46 11.44
N GLY A 181 -8.71 -11.16 11.43
CA GLY A 181 -7.39 -10.59 11.15
C GLY A 181 -6.35 -10.99 12.20
N GLU A 182 -6.65 -10.78 13.49
CA GLU A 182 -5.77 -11.13 14.60
C GLU A 182 -5.54 -12.65 14.68
N ALA A 183 -6.59 -13.45 14.49
CA ALA A 183 -6.43 -14.90 14.43
C ALA A 183 -5.48 -15.32 13.30
N ALA A 184 -5.50 -14.64 12.16
CA ALA A 184 -4.58 -14.91 11.05
C ALA A 184 -3.17 -14.33 11.23
N GLY A 185 -2.93 -13.57 12.30
CA GLY A 185 -1.63 -12.94 12.58
C GLY A 185 -1.41 -11.61 11.86
N PHE A 186 -2.49 -10.88 11.55
CA PHE A 186 -2.43 -9.47 11.15
C PHE A 186 -2.61 -8.58 12.37
N ASP A 187 -2.00 -7.40 12.33
CA ASP A 187 -2.30 -6.31 13.25
C ASP A 187 -3.52 -5.54 12.70
N VAL A 188 -4.58 -5.38 13.50
CA VAL A 188 -5.84 -4.77 13.04
C VAL A 188 -5.99 -3.37 13.60
N TRP A 189 -6.15 -2.38 12.72
CA TRP A 189 -6.31 -0.98 13.09
C TRP A 189 -7.71 -0.49 12.72
N PHE A 190 -8.27 0.41 13.54
CA PHE A 190 -9.55 1.06 13.29
C PHE A 190 -9.38 2.54 13.01
N ASP A 191 -10.33 3.11 12.27
CA ASP A 191 -10.33 4.52 11.87
C ASP A 191 -8.96 4.94 11.33
N PHE A 192 -8.40 4.10 10.46
CA PHE A 192 -7.06 4.23 9.94
C PHE A 192 -6.96 5.53 9.15
N LYS A 193 -6.37 6.55 9.79
CA LYS A 193 -6.20 7.86 9.20
C LYS A 193 -5.06 7.84 8.21
N THR A 194 -5.43 8.19 7.00
CA THR A 194 -4.48 8.32 5.91
C THR A 194 -3.68 9.60 6.16
N ARG A 195 -2.35 9.49 6.19
CA ARG A 195 -1.51 10.67 6.47
C ARG A 195 -1.51 11.57 5.24
N VAL A 196 -2.41 12.54 5.24
CA VAL A 196 -2.41 13.67 4.30
C VAL A 196 -1.21 14.58 4.64
N PRO A 197 -0.44 15.04 3.65
CA PRO A 197 0.64 16.00 3.90
C PRO A 197 0.10 17.23 4.65
N PRO A 198 0.81 17.73 5.68
CA PRO A 198 0.45 18.99 6.32
C PRO A 198 0.45 20.06 5.24
N LYS A 199 -0.71 20.72 5.00
CA LYS A 199 -1.03 21.69 3.93
C LYS A 199 -1.70 21.15 2.66
N ALA A 200 -2.01 19.86 2.53
CA ALA A 200 -2.85 19.46 1.41
C ALA A 200 -4.29 20.00 1.62
N PRO A 201 -4.94 20.58 0.59
CA PRO A 201 -6.29 21.14 0.69
C PRO A 201 -7.40 20.07 0.82
N ARG A 202 -7.06 18.84 1.21
CA ARG A 202 -7.94 17.67 1.10
C ARG A 202 -8.38 17.15 2.47
N THR A 203 -9.61 16.66 2.52
CA THR A 203 -10.18 15.93 3.66
C THR A 203 -9.35 14.68 3.95
N VAL A 204 -9.07 14.43 5.24
CA VAL A 204 -8.44 13.19 5.69
C VAL A 204 -9.47 12.07 5.60
N SER A 205 -9.20 11.05 4.78
CA SER A 205 -9.97 9.81 4.81
C SER A 205 -9.55 8.96 6.01
N ALA A 206 -10.54 8.42 6.72
CA ALA A 206 -10.36 7.43 7.76
C ALA A 206 -11.03 6.14 7.29
N ILE A 207 -10.26 5.06 7.22
CA ILE A 207 -10.74 3.74 6.81
C ILE A 207 -11.22 3.00 8.06
N ASP A 208 -12.40 2.39 8.00
CA ASP A 208 -13.01 1.75 9.16
C ASP A 208 -12.13 0.68 9.80
N VAL A 209 -11.63 -0.26 9.00
CA VAL A 209 -10.75 -1.34 9.46
C VAL A 209 -9.62 -1.54 8.47
N VAL A 210 -8.40 -1.75 8.95
CA VAL A 210 -7.25 -2.12 8.13
C VAL A 210 -6.51 -3.28 8.78
N TRP A 211 -6.26 -4.34 8.02
CA TRP A 211 -5.31 -5.38 8.41
C TRP A 211 -3.93 -4.99 7.92
N THR A 212 -2.99 -4.96 8.85
CA THR A 212 -1.61 -4.53 8.64
C THR A 212 -0.63 -5.65 8.97
N LEU A 213 0.54 -5.58 8.36
CA LEU A 213 1.70 -6.38 8.77
C LEU A 213 2.79 -5.44 9.29
N PRO A 214 3.48 -5.81 10.39
CA PRO A 214 4.66 -5.08 10.80
C PRO A 214 5.73 -5.25 9.72
N MET A 215 6.53 -4.21 9.50
CA MET A 215 7.70 -4.27 8.63
C MET A 215 9.00 -4.39 9.44
N PRO A 216 10.08 -4.91 8.85
CA PRO A 216 11.41 -4.92 9.47
C PRO A 216 11.83 -3.50 9.89
N ARG A 217 12.35 -3.33 11.10
CA ARG A 217 12.85 -2.03 11.60
C ARG A 217 13.91 -1.44 10.66
N GLY A 218 14.75 -2.30 10.10
CA GLY A 218 15.79 -1.91 9.15
C GLY A 218 15.24 -1.23 7.91
N LEU A 219 14.00 -1.53 7.50
CA LEU A 219 13.40 -0.94 6.30
C LEU A 219 13.08 0.55 6.52
N ALA A 220 12.55 0.91 7.69
CA ALA A 220 12.34 2.31 8.06
C ALA A 220 13.67 3.04 8.32
N SER A 221 14.67 2.35 8.89
CA SER A 221 16.03 2.90 9.04
C SER A 221 16.70 3.16 7.69
N LEU A 222 16.53 2.26 6.72
CA LEU A 222 17.02 2.43 5.35
C LEU A 222 16.40 3.66 4.70
N ALA A 223 15.07 3.77 4.76
CA ALA A 223 14.36 4.94 4.24
C ALA A 223 14.84 6.24 4.91
N ALA A 224 15.05 6.22 6.23
CA ALA A 224 15.58 7.38 6.96
C ALA A 224 17.02 7.74 6.55
N ASP A 225 17.89 6.75 6.33
CA ASP A 225 19.27 6.97 5.87
C ASP A 225 19.29 7.55 4.45
N VAL A 226 18.45 7.04 3.54
CA VAL A 226 18.29 7.59 2.19
C VAL A 226 17.83 9.06 2.25
N VAL A 227 16.81 9.37 3.06
CA VAL A 227 16.33 10.76 3.22
C VAL A 227 17.40 11.66 3.85
N ALA A 228 18.16 11.17 4.82
CA ALA A 228 19.21 11.95 5.49
C ALA A 228 20.37 12.31 4.55
N ARG A 229 20.61 11.50 3.50
CA ARG A 229 21.63 11.76 2.47
C ARG A 229 21.13 12.70 1.37
N ALA A 230 19.83 12.90 1.24
CA ALA A 230 19.27 13.83 0.27
C ALA A 230 19.61 15.28 0.63
N THR A 231 19.96 16.08 -0.37
CA THR A 231 20.36 17.50 -0.23
C THR A 231 19.26 18.43 0.29
N ASP A 232 18.00 17.97 0.34
CA ASP A 232 16.89 18.70 0.96
C ASP A 232 16.01 17.74 1.79
N PRO A 233 16.27 17.62 3.10
CA PRO A 233 15.50 16.76 4.00
C PRO A 233 14.11 17.32 4.36
N HIS A 234 13.79 18.56 3.99
CA HIS A 234 12.49 19.18 4.30
C HIS A 234 11.37 18.77 3.34
N ASP A 235 11.69 18.20 2.17
CA ASP A 235 10.72 17.77 1.17
C ASP A 235 10.11 16.36 1.45
N GLU A 236 10.68 15.57 2.38
CA GLU A 236 10.30 14.16 2.60
C GLU A 236 10.10 13.68 4.08
N PRO A 237 9.74 14.52 5.06
CA PRO A 237 9.76 14.17 6.50
C PRO A 237 8.76 13.09 6.94
N HIS A 238 7.91 12.60 6.04
CA HIS A 238 6.87 11.62 6.33
C HIS A 238 7.12 10.24 5.73
N VAL A 239 8.03 10.14 4.75
CA VAL A 239 8.28 8.90 4.02
C VAL A 239 8.77 7.81 4.98
N PRO A 240 9.78 8.02 5.86
CA PRO A 240 10.28 6.94 6.72
C PRO A 240 9.23 6.37 7.68
N LYS A 241 8.29 7.20 8.16
CA LYS A 241 7.25 6.78 9.12
C LYS A 241 6.22 5.82 8.50
N ARG A 242 6.17 5.68 7.17
CA ARG A 242 5.29 4.75 6.46
C ARG A 242 5.90 3.36 6.27
N PHE A 243 7.20 3.20 6.54
CA PHE A 243 7.94 1.95 6.35
C PHE A 243 7.91 1.04 7.60
N HIS A 244 7.12 1.39 8.62
CA HIS A 244 6.96 0.59 9.83
C HIS A 244 5.89 -0.49 9.71
N HIS A 245 4.91 -0.31 8.82
CA HIS A 245 3.79 -1.22 8.63
C HIS A 245 3.33 -1.21 7.18
N LEU A 246 2.76 -2.34 6.76
CA LEU A 246 2.14 -2.51 5.47
C LEU A 246 0.62 -2.66 5.62
N PRO A 247 -0.19 -1.70 5.15
CA PRO A 247 -1.64 -1.89 4.98
C PRO A 247 -1.93 -2.93 3.89
N VAL A 248 -2.32 -4.14 4.28
CA VAL A 248 -2.54 -5.25 3.35
C VAL A 248 -3.95 -5.21 2.79
N VAL A 249 -4.96 -5.14 3.66
CA VAL A 249 -6.37 -5.03 3.24
C VAL A 249 -7.09 -3.98 4.07
N ALA A 250 -7.83 -3.12 3.37
CA ALA A 250 -8.70 -2.11 3.94
C ALA A 250 -10.17 -2.53 3.83
N PHE A 251 -10.99 -2.15 4.80
CA PHE A 251 -12.42 -2.39 4.83
C PHE A 251 -13.15 -1.08 5.11
N GLU A 252 -14.20 -0.81 4.33
CA GLU A 252 -15.20 0.23 4.60
C GLU A 252 -16.53 -0.48 4.83
N VAL A 253 -17.19 -0.17 5.94
CA VAL A 253 -18.39 -0.82 6.45
C VAL A 253 -19.54 0.15 6.32
N GLU A 254 -20.43 -0.10 5.36
CA GLU A 254 -21.50 0.82 5.01
C GLU A 254 -22.86 0.15 5.11
N ASN A 255 -23.76 0.77 5.86
CA ASN A 255 -25.09 0.22 6.17
C ASN A 255 -26.23 0.79 5.31
N ASN A 256 -25.92 1.65 4.34
CA ASN A 256 -26.94 2.28 3.51
C ASN A 256 -26.44 2.50 2.07
N ALA A 257 -27.39 2.70 1.15
CA ALA A 257 -27.12 2.93 -0.26
C ALA A 257 -26.77 4.39 -0.61
N ALA A 258 -26.42 5.23 0.37
CA ALA A 258 -26.19 6.65 0.13
C ALA A 258 -24.87 6.91 -0.64
N LYS A 259 -24.67 8.18 -1.01
CA LYS A 259 -23.57 8.68 -1.86
C LYS A 259 -22.16 8.34 -1.34
N HIS A 260 -22.02 7.87 -0.10
CA HIS A 260 -20.75 7.50 0.53
C HIS A 260 -20.10 6.25 -0.09
N ALA A 261 -20.87 5.38 -0.76
CA ALA A 261 -20.32 4.18 -1.40
C ALA A 261 -19.20 4.49 -2.42
N HIS A 262 -19.31 5.60 -3.16
CA HIS A 262 -18.29 6.01 -4.13
C HIS A 262 -16.98 6.43 -3.46
N GLY A 263 -17.08 7.28 -2.43
CA GLY A 263 -15.93 7.74 -1.66
C GLY A 263 -15.22 6.57 -0.99
N ALA A 264 -15.98 5.63 -0.43
CA ALA A 264 -15.46 4.41 0.17
C ALA A 264 -14.64 3.57 -0.84
N LEU A 265 -15.14 3.36 -2.06
CA LEU A 265 -14.38 2.59 -3.07
C LEU A 265 -13.05 3.24 -3.45
N LEU A 266 -13.02 4.57 -3.59
CA LEU A 266 -11.78 5.30 -3.92
C LEU A 266 -10.79 5.30 -2.76
N ASN A 267 -11.29 5.44 -1.52
CA ASN A 267 -10.49 5.31 -0.31
C ASN A 267 -9.83 3.92 -0.24
N LEU A 268 -10.64 2.87 -0.40
CA LEU A 268 -10.19 1.48 -0.40
C LEU A 268 -9.08 1.21 -1.42
N ALA A 269 -9.19 1.77 -2.61
CA ALA A 269 -8.20 1.60 -3.66
C ALA A 269 -6.86 2.33 -3.40
N SER A 270 -6.84 3.30 -2.47
CA SER A 270 -5.72 4.23 -2.28
C SER A 270 -4.87 3.96 -1.03
N HIS A 271 -5.38 3.13 -0.11
CA HIS A 271 -4.86 3.08 1.26
C HIS A 271 -4.36 1.70 1.73
N ALA A 272 -4.57 0.66 0.94
CA ALA A 272 -4.02 -0.67 1.17
C ALA A 272 -3.74 -1.41 -0.14
N LEU A 273 -3.08 -2.57 -0.07
CA LEU A 273 -2.82 -3.39 -1.26
C LEU A 273 -4.10 -3.94 -1.90
N ALA A 274 -5.16 -4.14 -1.11
CA ALA A 274 -6.51 -4.44 -1.56
C ALA A 274 -7.56 -3.78 -0.68
N GLY A 275 -8.78 -3.66 -1.21
CA GLY A 275 -9.91 -3.11 -0.50
C GLY A 275 -11.14 -4.01 -0.54
N VAL A 276 -11.94 -4.01 0.52
CA VAL A 276 -13.19 -4.74 0.61
C VAL A 276 -14.28 -3.80 1.12
N PHE A 277 -15.24 -3.50 0.26
CA PHE A 277 -16.47 -2.83 0.67
C PHE A 277 -17.39 -3.86 1.35
N VAL A 278 -17.85 -3.56 2.56
CA VAL A 278 -18.72 -4.43 3.35
C VAL A 278 -20.08 -3.77 3.50
N GLY A 279 -21.07 -4.27 2.74
CA GLY A 279 -22.44 -3.73 2.79
C GLY A 279 -23.28 -4.38 3.90
N GLY A 280 -24.05 -3.55 4.62
CA GLY A 280 -24.97 -3.99 5.67
C GLY A 280 -26.33 -4.47 5.17
N ASP A 281 -26.69 -4.08 3.96
CA ASP A 281 -27.90 -4.55 3.30
C ASP A 281 -27.68 -4.80 1.80
N ALA A 282 -28.68 -5.39 1.16
CA ALA A 282 -28.62 -5.69 -0.27
C ALA A 282 -28.61 -4.42 -1.15
N ALA A 283 -29.15 -3.29 -0.67
CA ALA A 283 -29.18 -2.04 -1.42
C ALA A 283 -27.78 -1.39 -1.47
N ALA A 284 -27.07 -1.34 -0.35
CA ALA A 284 -25.69 -0.87 -0.25
C ALA A 284 -24.76 -1.71 -1.14
N VAL A 285 -24.90 -3.04 -1.11
CA VAL A 285 -24.13 -3.93 -1.98
C VAL A 285 -24.41 -3.66 -3.47
N ARG A 286 -25.68 -3.50 -3.86
CA ARG A 286 -26.03 -3.17 -5.26
C ARG A 286 -25.47 -1.83 -5.69
N ALA A 287 -25.60 -0.80 -4.86
CA ALA A 287 -25.06 0.53 -5.14
C ALA A 287 -23.54 0.51 -5.29
N ALA A 288 -22.83 -0.16 -4.38
CA ALA A 288 -21.38 -0.30 -4.45
C ALA A 288 -20.92 -1.09 -5.67
N ARG A 289 -21.63 -2.15 -6.08
CA ARG A 289 -21.34 -2.89 -7.32
C ARG A 289 -21.55 -2.04 -8.55
N ALA A 290 -22.67 -1.33 -8.65
CA ALA A 290 -22.94 -0.43 -9.76
C ALA A 290 -21.86 0.67 -9.88
N ALA A 291 -21.45 1.25 -8.76
CA ALA A 291 -20.34 2.20 -8.71
C ALA A 291 -19.01 1.55 -9.15
N HIS A 292 -18.68 0.38 -8.59
CA HIS A 292 -17.47 -0.37 -8.96
C HIS A 292 -17.41 -0.64 -10.47
N ASP A 293 -18.48 -1.16 -11.05
CA ASP A 293 -18.55 -1.47 -12.48
C ASP A 293 -18.48 -0.23 -13.36
N THR A 294 -19.06 0.90 -12.93
CA THR A 294 -18.98 2.17 -13.66
C THR A 294 -17.56 2.75 -13.69
N TYR A 295 -16.78 2.54 -12.63
CA TYR A 295 -15.53 3.26 -12.39
C TYR A 295 -14.26 2.41 -12.47
N ARG A 296 -14.39 1.08 -12.55
CA ARG A 296 -13.24 0.15 -12.52
C ARG A 296 -12.23 0.34 -13.65
N ASP A 297 -12.65 0.92 -14.78
CA ASP A 297 -11.78 1.17 -15.93
C ASP A 297 -11.02 2.51 -15.80
N THR A 298 -11.50 3.42 -14.95
CA THR A 298 -10.93 4.77 -14.77
C THR A 298 -10.11 4.90 -13.50
N TYR A 299 -10.43 4.10 -12.47
CA TYR A 299 -9.80 4.15 -11.16
C TYR A 299 -9.18 2.79 -10.80
N PRO A 300 -8.21 2.73 -9.87
CA PRO A 300 -7.53 1.48 -9.49
C PRO A 300 -8.42 0.52 -8.66
N LEU A 301 -9.68 0.32 -9.05
CA LEU A 301 -10.66 -0.53 -8.36
C LEU A 301 -10.48 -2.02 -8.66
N ALA A 302 -9.52 -2.41 -9.51
CA ALA A 302 -9.22 -3.81 -9.81
C ALA A 302 -8.89 -4.63 -8.53
N ARG A 303 -8.33 -3.96 -7.51
CA ARG A 303 -7.97 -4.55 -6.21
C ARG A 303 -9.06 -4.34 -5.14
N VAL A 304 -10.20 -3.76 -5.51
CA VAL A 304 -11.36 -3.56 -4.63
C VAL A 304 -12.41 -4.62 -4.95
N SER A 305 -13.00 -5.19 -3.90
CA SER A 305 -14.14 -6.10 -3.99
C SER A 305 -15.32 -5.58 -3.18
N VAL A 306 -16.52 -6.05 -3.51
CA VAL A 306 -17.76 -5.75 -2.77
C VAL A 306 -18.27 -7.06 -2.16
N SER A 307 -18.19 -7.18 -0.83
CA SER A 307 -18.64 -8.37 -0.11
C SER A 307 -20.12 -8.27 0.26
N ALA A 308 -20.85 -9.36 0.03
CA ALA A 308 -22.22 -9.56 0.49
C ALA A 308 -22.30 -10.52 1.68
N ASP A 309 -21.18 -11.07 2.14
CA ASP A 309 -21.16 -12.17 3.11
C ASP A 309 -21.65 -11.72 4.49
N PHE A 310 -21.52 -10.42 4.77
CA PHE A 310 -21.91 -9.81 6.04
C PHE A 310 -23.36 -9.29 6.05
N VAL A 311 -24.06 -9.32 4.91
CA VAL A 311 -25.48 -8.94 4.80
C VAL A 311 -26.36 -9.89 5.62
N ARG A 312 -26.03 -11.19 5.65
CA ARG A 312 -26.82 -12.20 6.40
C ARG A 312 -26.69 -12.07 7.92
N GLN A 313 -25.61 -11.46 8.41
CA GLN A 313 -25.44 -11.19 9.84
C GLN A 313 -26.34 -10.03 10.29
N ALA A 314 -26.57 -9.02 9.43
CA ALA A 314 -27.51 -7.93 9.71
C ALA A 314 -28.96 -8.41 9.82
N THR A 315 -29.37 -9.35 8.96
CA THR A 315 -30.74 -9.87 8.92
C THR A 315 -31.10 -10.72 10.13
N LYS A 316 -30.10 -11.35 10.79
CA LYS A 316 -30.32 -12.11 12.04
C LYS A 316 -30.48 -11.23 13.27
N LEU A 317 -29.95 -10.01 13.26
CA LEU A 317 -30.05 -9.05 14.36
C LEU A 317 -31.30 -8.15 14.28
N SER A 318 -32.03 -8.21 13.17
CA SER A 318 -33.23 -7.39 12.91
C SER A 318 -34.54 -8.18 12.97
N SER A 319 -34.47 -9.49 13.24
CA SER A 319 -35.65 -10.28 13.61
C SER A 319 -35.82 -10.22 15.14
N PRO A 320 -36.99 -9.79 15.65
CA PRO A 320 -37.29 -9.77 17.08
C PRO A 320 -37.30 -11.18 17.68
#